data_AF-A0A9N8R4Z8-F1
#
_entry.id   AF-A0A9N8R4Z8-F1
#
_cell.length_a   1.000
_cell.length_b   1.000
_cell.length_c   1.000
_cell.angle_alpha   90.00
_cell.angle_beta   90.00
_cell.angle_gamma   90.00
#
_symmetry.space_group_name_H-M   'P 1'
#
loop_
_entity.id
_entity.type
_entity.pdbx_description
1 polymer ?
#
loop_
_entity_poly.entity_id
_entity_poly.type
_entity_poly.pdbx_seq_one_letter_code
_entity_poly.pdbx_strand_id
1 'polypeptide(L)'
;MYNRQLHPQEVSLAKRLADASGGKYTQTQIENQMAQMNMTEGGQTESGGVRVAVGAQPQDGTDWQPYGINQAGQQVWAQSLSSGDAGVQSYIVQSANSISNSTGLTYQATTLQYTQISMSGGLGSCFHL
;
A
#
# COMPACT_ATOMS: atom_id res chain seq x y z
N MET A 1 -12.67 3.92 -2.02
CA MET A 1 -12.53 2.50 -2.44
C MET A 1 -11.05 2.12 -2.33
N TYR A 2 -10.72 0.89 -1.97
CA TYR A 2 -9.34 0.40 -1.85
C TYR A 2 -9.05 -0.74 -2.84
N ASN A 3 -7.78 -1.02 -3.10
CA ASN A 3 -7.34 -2.04 -4.07
C ASN A 3 -7.64 -3.46 -3.64
N ARG A 4 -7.63 -3.67 -2.32
CA ARG A 4 -8.00 -4.93 -1.71
C ARG A 4 -9.19 -4.69 -0.80
N GLN A 5 -10.20 -5.53 -0.92
CA GLN A 5 -11.16 -5.72 0.16
C GLN A 5 -10.52 -6.66 1.16
N LEU A 6 -10.51 -6.29 2.44
CA LEU A 6 -9.91 -7.13 3.47
C LEU A 6 -10.74 -8.38 3.69
N HIS A 7 -10.08 -9.54 3.69
CA HIS A 7 -10.70 -10.78 4.11
C HIS A 7 -11.10 -10.72 5.61
N PRO A 8 -12.09 -11.48 6.08
CA PRO A 8 -12.51 -11.47 7.49
C PRO A 8 -11.38 -11.72 8.50
N GLN A 9 -10.38 -12.50 8.10
CA GLN A 9 -9.16 -12.74 8.88
C GLN A 9 -8.27 -11.50 9.00
N GLU A 10 -8.16 -10.70 7.94
CA GLU A 10 -7.41 -9.45 7.95
C GLU A 10 -8.13 -8.39 8.80
N VAL A 11 -9.47 -8.36 8.77
CA VAL A 11 -10.28 -7.52 9.67
C VAL A 11 -10.03 -7.91 11.15
N SER A 12 -9.99 -9.21 11.44
CA SER A 12 -9.70 -9.71 12.78
C SER A 12 -8.28 -9.36 13.22
N LEU A 13 -7.30 -9.45 12.32
CA LEU A 13 -5.93 -9.01 12.55
C LEU A 13 -5.87 -7.51 12.80
N ALA A 14 -6.54 -6.69 12.00
CA ALA A 14 -6.58 -5.23 12.15
C ALA A 14 -7.07 -4.82 13.53
N LYS A 15 -8.12 -5.49 14.05
CA LYS A 15 -8.61 -5.29 15.42
C LYS A 15 -7.53 -5.61 16.46
N ARG A 16 -6.85 -6.76 16.36
CA ARG A 16 -5.78 -7.15 17.29
C ARG A 16 -4.63 -6.14 17.28
N LEU A 17 -4.26 -5.64 16.10
CA LEU A 17 -3.23 -4.61 15.95
C LEU A 17 -3.67 -3.28 16.57
N ALA A 18 -4.93 -2.88 16.38
CA ALA A 18 -5.47 -1.67 17.01
C ALA A 18 -5.44 -1.77 18.54
N ASP A 19 -5.91 -2.89 19.08
CA ASP A 19 -5.91 -3.15 20.53
C ASP A 19 -4.47 -3.16 21.09
N ALA A 20 -3.52 -3.75 20.37
CA ALA A 20 -2.09 -3.77 20.73
C ALA A 20 -1.38 -2.41 20.58
N SER A 21 -1.97 -1.46 19.84
CA SER A 21 -1.37 -0.14 19.62
C SER A 21 -1.49 0.80 20.82
N GLY A 22 -2.24 0.41 21.87
CA GLY A 22 -2.45 1.24 23.05
C GLY A 22 -3.21 2.53 22.75
N GLY A 23 -4.08 2.51 21.74
CA GLY A 23 -4.87 3.68 21.29
C GLY A 23 -4.15 4.59 20.29
N LYS A 24 -2.93 4.24 19.86
CA LYS A 24 -2.20 4.99 18.84
C LYS A 24 -2.90 4.96 17.47
N TYR A 25 -3.49 3.81 17.13
CA TYR A 25 -4.20 3.61 15.87
C TYR A 25 -5.55 2.94 16.12
N THR A 26 -6.57 3.39 15.40
CA THR A 26 -7.90 2.76 15.38
C THR A 26 -7.90 1.56 14.42
N GLN A 27 -8.85 0.64 14.61
CA GLN A 27 -9.06 -0.49 13.69
C GLN A 27 -9.26 0.01 12.24
N THR A 28 -10.13 1.00 12.03
CA THR A 28 -10.38 1.56 10.69
C THR A 28 -9.13 2.17 10.05
N GLN A 29 -8.26 2.85 10.82
CA GLN A 29 -7.00 3.35 10.28
C GLN A 29 -6.08 2.22 9.83
N ILE A 30 -6.01 1.13 10.60
CA ILE A 30 -5.20 -0.04 10.24
C ILE A 30 -5.78 -0.74 9.01
N GLU A 31 -7.10 -0.96 8.98
CA GLU A 31 -7.78 -1.58 7.82
C GLU A 31 -7.55 -0.80 6.53
N ASN A 32 -7.73 0.53 6.59
CA ASN A 32 -7.52 1.40 5.43
C ASN A 32 -6.09 1.31 4.90
N GLN A 33 -5.09 1.10 5.77
CA GLN A 33 -3.70 0.95 5.36
C GLN A 33 -3.39 -0.47 4.88
N MET A 34 -3.91 -1.51 5.54
CA MET A 34 -3.77 -2.91 5.08
C MET A 34 -4.34 -3.10 3.66
N ALA A 35 -5.46 -2.44 3.35
CA ALA A 35 -6.09 -2.47 2.03
C ALA A 35 -5.24 -1.79 0.93
N GLN A 36 -4.25 -0.98 1.33
CA GLN A 36 -3.28 -0.33 0.46
C GLN A 36 -1.93 -1.05 0.43
N MET A 37 -1.72 -2.08 1.26
CA MET A 37 -0.47 -2.82 1.36
C MET A 37 -0.52 -4.12 0.56
N ASN A 38 0.64 -4.61 0.14
CA ASN A 38 0.73 -5.98 -0.39
C ASN A 38 0.57 -6.96 0.78
N MET A 39 -0.20 -8.01 0.57
CA MET A 39 -0.39 -9.09 1.54
C MET A 39 -0.02 -10.41 0.87
N THR A 40 0.69 -11.26 1.61
CA THR A 40 1.00 -12.62 1.19
C THR A 40 0.40 -13.63 2.16
N GLU A 41 -0.32 -14.60 1.60
CA GLU A 41 -0.90 -15.75 2.31
C GLU A 41 -0.61 -17.02 1.51
N GLY A 42 -0.07 -18.06 2.15
CA GLY A 42 0.19 -19.34 1.48
C GLY A 42 1.09 -19.24 0.23
N GLY A 43 1.94 -18.21 0.17
CA GLY A 43 2.82 -17.93 -0.98
C GLY A 43 2.17 -17.16 -2.13
N GLN A 44 0.88 -16.80 -2.04
CA GLN A 44 0.19 -15.94 -3.00
C GLN A 44 0.18 -14.50 -2.51
N THR A 45 0.52 -13.56 -3.38
CA THR A 45 0.56 -12.12 -3.04
C THR A 45 -0.56 -11.37 -3.72
N GLU A 46 -1.39 -10.72 -2.92
CA GLU A 46 -2.38 -9.74 -3.37
C GLU A 46 -1.79 -8.33 -3.29
N SER A 47 -1.81 -7.58 -4.40
CA SER A 47 -1.24 -6.23 -4.43
C SER A 47 -2.21 -5.17 -3.93
N GLY A 48 -1.74 -4.31 -3.01
CA GLY A 48 -2.51 -3.18 -2.48
C GLY A 48 -2.10 -1.82 -3.04
N GLY A 49 -0.98 -1.72 -3.77
CA GLY A 49 -0.43 -0.45 -4.26
C GLY A 49 -1.17 0.12 -5.47
N VAL A 50 -0.88 1.38 -5.84
CA VAL A 50 -1.50 2.09 -6.97
C VAL A 50 -1.51 1.23 -8.25
N ARG A 51 -2.69 1.05 -8.84
CA ARG A 51 -2.84 0.37 -10.13
C ARG A 51 -2.75 1.37 -11.28
N VAL A 52 -2.25 0.89 -12.41
CA VAL A 52 -2.15 1.64 -13.66
C VAL A 52 -2.89 0.88 -14.76
N ALA A 53 -3.69 1.60 -15.56
CA ALA A 53 -4.40 1.05 -16.71
C ALA A 53 -4.11 1.87 -17.96
N VAL A 54 -4.15 1.24 -19.14
CA VAL A 54 -3.90 1.88 -20.44
C VAL A 54 -5.15 1.74 -21.32
N GLY A 55 -5.51 2.81 -22.01
CA GLY A 55 -6.67 2.88 -22.90
C GLY A 55 -7.90 3.42 -22.20
N ALA A 56 -8.99 2.63 -22.19
CA ALA A 56 -10.24 3.02 -21.56
C ALA A 56 -10.10 3.07 -20.03
N GLN A 57 -10.79 4.04 -19.40
CA GLN A 57 -10.87 4.11 -17.95
C GLN A 57 -11.55 2.84 -17.42
N PRO A 58 -10.96 2.15 -16.42
CA PRO A 58 -11.62 1.00 -15.81
C PRO A 58 -12.95 1.39 -15.14
N GLN A 59 -13.96 0.54 -15.28
CA GLN A 59 -15.30 0.71 -14.71
C GLN A 59 -15.55 -0.37 -13.63
N ASP A 60 -14.60 -0.53 -12.72
CA ASP A 60 -14.60 -1.58 -11.69
C ASP A 60 -15.11 -1.09 -10.32
N GLY A 61 -15.72 0.11 -10.28
CA GLY A 61 -16.18 0.74 -9.05
C GLY A 61 -15.07 1.42 -8.24
N THR A 62 -13.83 1.51 -8.75
CA THR A 62 -12.76 2.28 -8.10
C THR A 62 -12.54 3.63 -8.78
N ASP A 63 -11.93 4.57 -8.04
CA ASP A 63 -11.68 5.91 -8.53
C ASP A 63 -10.38 5.95 -9.35
N TRP A 64 -10.42 6.56 -10.54
CA TRP A 64 -9.27 6.68 -11.45
C TRP A 64 -9.08 8.13 -11.88
N GLN A 65 -7.83 8.54 -12.00
CA GLN A 65 -7.43 9.85 -12.47
C GLN A 65 -6.51 9.74 -13.70
N PRO A 66 -6.60 10.68 -14.66
CA PRO A 66 -5.72 10.68 -15.82
C PRO A 66 -4.26 10.91 -15.36
N TYR A 67 -3.36 10.04 -15.81
CA TYR A 67 -1.93 10.13 -15.50
C TYR A 67 -1.15 10.78 -16.65
N GLY A 68 -1.51 10.48 -17.90
CA GLY A 68 -0.86 11.03 -19.09
C GLY A 68 -1.16 10.22 -20.34
N ILE A 69 -0.46 10.52 -21.43
CA ILE A 69 -0.51 9.75 -22.68
C ILE A 69 0.82 8.99 -22.84
N ASN A 70 0.78 7.70 -23.16
CA ASN A 70 1.99 6.91 -23.39
C ASN A 70 2.57 7.17 -24.80
N GLN A 71 3.74 6.61 -25.11
CA GLN A 71 4.39 6.78 -26.41
C GLN A 71 3.55 6.27 -27.60
N ALA A 72 2.63 5.35 -27.36
CA ALA A 72 1.70 4.84 -28.38
C ALA A 72 0.45 5.73 -28.56
N GLY A 73 0.38 6.88 -27.89
CA GLY A 73 -0.76 7.80 -27.98
C GLY A 73 -1.98 7.38 -27.15
N GLN A 74 -1.83 6.41 -26.24
CA GLN A 74 -2.94 5.91 -25.42
C GLN A 74 -2.99 6.59 -24.05
N GLN A 75 -4.20 6.88 -23.58
CA GLN A 75 -4.42 7.41 -22.22
C GLN A 75 -3.97 6.39 -21.17
N VAL A 76 -3.22 6.88 -20.19
CA VAL A 76 -2.82 6.16 -18.99
C VAL A 76 -3.64 6.70 -17.82
N TRP A 77 -4.20 5.78 -17.04
CA TRP A 77 -4.98 6.05 -15.84
C TRP A 77 -4.20 5.54 -14.64
N ALA A 78 -4.11 6.37 -13.60
CA ALA A 78 -3.62 5.95 -12.29
C ALA A 78 -4.81 5.90 -11.34
N GLN A 79 -4.88 4.87 -10.52
CA GLN A 79 -5.94 4.78 -9.55
C GLN A 79 -5.77 5.84 -8.46
N SER A 80 -6.87 6.49 -8.08
CA SER A 80 -6.90 7.44 -6.99
C SER A 80 -7.09 6.68 -5.68
N LEU A 81 -6.11 6.78 -4.78
CA LEU A 81 -6.16 6.23 -3.43
C LEU A 81 -5.97 7.37 -2.43
N SER A 82 -6.56 7.25 -1.24
CA SER A 82 -6.17 8.10 -0.11
C SER A 82 -4.66 7.92 0.15
N SER A 83 -3.97 8.99 0.56
CA SER A 83 -2.53 8.93 0.85
C SER A 83 -2.25 7.81 1.86
N GLY A 84 -1.34 6.90 1.50
CA GLY A 84 -0.84 5.90 2.43
C GLY A 84 -0.07 6.58 3.57
N ASP A 85 -0.25 6.07 4.80
CA ASP A 85 0.49 6.51 5.97
C ASP A 85 1.63 5.53 6.21
N ALA A 86 2.84 5.93 5.84
CA ALA A 86 4.00 5.06 5.95
C ALA A 86 4.35 4.70 7.40
N GLY A 87 3.88 5.47 8.41
CA GLY A 87 4.08 5.17 9.83
C GLY A 87 3.15 4.06 10.30
N VAL A 88 1.89 4.10 9.86
CA VAL A 88 0.91 3.03 10.09
C VAL A 88 1.32 1.77 9.32
N GLN A 89 1.72 1.88 8.05
CA GLN A 89 2.17 0.72 7.28
C GLN A 89 3.41 0.06 7.89
N SER A 90 4.38 0.85 8.38
CA SER A 90 5.54 0.31 9.09
C SER A 90 5.16 -0.44 10.36
N TYR A 91 4.20 0.10 11.13
CA TYR A 91 3.66 -0.59 12.31
C TYR A 91 2.98 -1.91 11.93
N ILE A 92 2.15 -1.93 10.88
CA ILE A 92 1.50 -3.14 10.39
C ILE A 92 2.54 -4.19 9.98
N VAL A 93 3.57 -3.82 9.21
CA VAL A 93 4.65 -4.76 8.83
C VAL A 93 5.30 -5.37 10.07
N GLN A 94 5.70 -4.56 11.04
CA GLN A 94 6.38 -5.06 12.24
C GLN A 94 5.46 -5.97 13.07
N SER A 95 4.25 -5.52 13.36
CA SER A 95 3.35 -6.22 14.28
C SER A 95 2.68 -7.43 13.62
N ALA A 96 2.16 -7.31 12.40
CA ALA A 96 1.52 -8.44 11.70
C ALA A 96 2.52 -9.54 11.39
N ASN A 97 3.71 -9.20 10.86
CA ASN A 97 4.68 -10.21 10.46
C ASN A 97 5.29 -10.92 11.69
N SER A 98 5.36 -10.26 12.85
CA SER A 98 5.82 -10.89 14.10
C SER A 98 4.90 -12.03 14.58
N ILE A 99 3.63 -12.01 14.19
CA ILE A 99 2.64 -13.05 14.53
C ILE A 99 2.21 -13.88 13.32
N SER A 100 2.94 -13.77 12.19
CA SER A 100 2.62 -14.46 10.93
C SER A 100 2.58 -15.99 11.07
N ASN A 101 3.36 -16.59 11.97
CA ASN A 101 3.29 -18.02 12.27
C ASN A 101 1.91 -18.48 12.79
N SER A 102 1.13 -17.56 13.36
CA SER A 102 -0.22 -17.82 13.88
C SER A 102 -1.34 -17.42 12.91
N THR A 103 -1.07 -16.48 12.01
CA THR A 103 -2.08 -15.94 11.08
C THR A 103 -1.93 -16.46 9.65
N GLY A 104 -0.73 -16.91 9.25
CA GLY A 104 -0.40 -17.21 7.86
C GLY A 104 -0.24 -15.97 6.96
N LEU A 105 -0.39 -14.77 7.52
CA LEU A 105 -0.41 -13.50 6.79
C LEU A 105 0.88 -12.73 7.00
N THR A 106 1.42 -12.18 5.90
CA THR A 106 2.50 -11.20 5.95
C THR A 106 2.17 -9.99 5.10
N TYR A 107 2.68 -8.83 5.49
CA TYR A 107 2.45 -7.56 4.82
C TYR A 107 3.75 -6.90 4.39
N GLN A 108 3.69 -6.20 3.27
CA GLN A 108 4.74 -5.32 2.78
C GLN A 108 4.15 -3.94 2.49
N ALA A 109 4.81 -2.91 2.98
CA ALA A 109 4.43 -1.52 2.75
C ALA A 109 4.55 -1.17 1.26
N THR A 110 3.58 -0.39 0.78
CA THR A 110 3.55 0.17 -0.58
C THR A 110 3.85 1.68 -0.56
N THR A 111 3.75 2.30 0.61
CA THR A 111 4.16 3.68 0.84
C THR A 111 5.52 3.68 1.54
N LEU A 112 6.52 4.23 0.86
CA LEU A 112 7.84 4.42 1.46
C LEU A 112 7.81 5.67 2.35
N GLN A 113 8.37 5.57 3.55
CA GLN A 113 8.82 6.77 4.25
C GLN A 113 9.89 7.41 3.35
N TYR A 114 9.65 8.63 2.86
CA TYR A 114 10.76 9.46 2.42
C TYR A 114 11.55 9.81 3.68
N THR A 115 12.51 8.98 4.06
CA THR A 115 13.63 9.46 4.84
C THR A 115 14.30 10.49 3.94
N GLN A 116 14.20 11.78 4.30
CA GLN A 116 15.19 12.76 3.86
C GLN A 116 16.53 12.21 4.32
N ILE A 117 17.18 11.37 3.50
CA ILE A 117 18.59 11.11 3.65
C ILE A 117 19.20 12.48 3.42
N SER A 118 19.68 13.09 4.50
CA SER A 118 20.66 14.15 4.43
C SER A 118 21.72 13.67 3.45
N MET A 119 21.68 14.16 2.21
CA MET A 119 22.72 13.96 1.21
C MET A 119 23.95 14.76 1.66
N SER A 120 24.53 14.39 2.80
CA SER A 120 25.87 14.80 3.16
C SER A 120 26.83 13.83 2.49
N GLY A 121 27.26 14.21 1.28
CA GLY A 121 28.48 13.71 0.66
C GLY A 121 28.29 12.82 -0.55
N GLY A 122 28.56 13.39 -1.73
CA GLY A 122 28.90 12.62 -2.93
C GLY A 122 28.24 13.13 -4.20
N LEU A 123 28.83 14.16 -4.80
CA LEU A 123 28.59 14.51 -6.20
C LEU A 123 28.80 13.25 -7.07
N GLY A 124 27.75 12.83 -7.77
CA GLY A 124 27.76 11.65 -8.64
C GLY A 124 26.71 11.81 -9.73
N SER A 125 27.15 12.42 -10.82
CA SER A 125 26.42 12.84 -12.00
C SER A 125 25.56 11.77 -12.70
N CYS A 126 24.57 12.29 -13.45
CA CYS A 126 23.97 11.76 -14.70
C CYS A 126 22.51 11.27 -14.62
N PHE A 127 21.57 12.20 -14.84
CA PHE A 127 20.35 11.97 -15.60
C PHE A 127 20.53 12.69 -16.94
N HIS A 128 20.52 11.96 -18.05
CA HIS A 128 20.25 12.51 -19.38
C HIS A 128 18.97 11.85 -19.90
N LEU A 129 18.15 12.69 -20.52
CA LEU A 129 16.83 12.45 -21.09
C LEU A 129 16.77 11.22 -22.01
#